data_AF-A0A6U4XAM2-F1
#
_entry.id   AF-A0A6U4XAM2-F1
#
_cell.length_a   1.000
_cell.length_b   1.000
_cell.length_c   1.000
_cell.angle_alpha   90.00
_cell.angle_beta   90.00
_cell.angle_gamma   90.00
#
_symmetry.space_group_name_H-M   'P 1'
#
loop_
_entity.id
_entity.type
_entity.pdbx_description
1 polymer ?
#
loop_
_entity_poly.entity_id
_entity_poly.type
_entity_poly.pdbx_seq_one_letter_code
_entity_poly.pdbx_strand_id
1 'polypeptide(L)'
;IANAMQLPEGMEPKTRSRLNTTGRVTFPPYTAAHLEEIVRQRVDGITIAPARGSRAAPKPAKVFSDVALSMMCKQIAGHNGDGRRLLQLAASAVHQVLCRGHERMDLGAPATGLLEVRHVAPVARKVLQDRFAEYVTGLAALWPLVCIAAVVREACAREAKDNFDPPPLVLVQRLAVDAMEALVARGAVPAAVGGGIAALLFLVVLRA
;
A
#
# COMPACT_ATOMS: atom_id res chain seq x y z
N ILE A 1 -16.85 19.96 9.70
CA ILE A 1 -15.70 19.29 9.03
C ILE A 1 -16.28 18.46 7.90
N ALA A 2 -15.77 18.62 6.68
CA ALA A 2 -16.26 17.92 5.49
C ALA A 2 -15.08 17.49 4.62
N ASN A 3 -15.27 16.43 3.83
CA ASN A 3 -14.21 15.86 2.98
C ASN A 3 -14.01 16.64 1.67
N ALA A 4 -15.05 17.34 1.20
CA ALA A 4 -15.04 18.03 -0.09
C ALA A 4 -15.13 19.54 0.10
N MET A 5 -14.25 20.27 -0.58
CA MET A 5 -14.25 21.74 -0.61
C MET A 5 -15.44 22.33 -1.36
N GLN A 6 -16.00 21.55 -2.29
CA GLN A 6 -17.17 21.92 -3.11
C GLN A 6 -18.50 21.72 -2.37
N LEU A 7 -18.48 21.17 -1.14
CA LEU A 7 -19.71 20.94 -0.37
C LEU A 7 -20.61 22.18 -0.27
N PRO A 8 -20.11 23.40 -0.01
CA PRO A 8 -20.94 24.60 0.09
C PRO A 8 -21.58 25.03 -1.24
N GLU A 9 -21.00 24.64 -2.38
CA GLU A 9 -21.46 25.02 -3.72
C GLU A 9 -22.70 24.23 -4.14
N GLY A 10 -22.82 22.98 -3.69
CA GLY A 10 -24.01 22.14 -3.87
C GLY A 10 -25.14 22.40 -2.87
N MET A 11 -24.95 23.28 -1.88
CA MET A 11 -25.97 23.56 -0.86
C MET A 11 -26.98 24.64 -1.28
N GLU A 12 -28.19 24.58 -0.73
CA GLU A 12 -29.22 25.61 -0.90
C GLU A 12 -28.68 27.01 -0.51
N PRO A 13 -28.98 28.09 -1.27
CA PRO A 13 -28.51 29.45 -1.00
C PRO A 13 -28.76 29.93 0.44
N LYS A 14 -29.90 29.56 1.03
CA LYS A 14 -30.28 29.92 2.40
C LYS A 14 -29.37 29.28 3.46
N THR A 15 -28.95 28.04 3.22
CA THR A 15 -28.02 27.32 4.10
C THR A 15 -26.59 27.79 3.90
N ARG A 16 -26.21 28.11 2.66
CA ARG A 16 -24.91 28.68 2.31
C ARG A 16 -24.69 30.05 2.97
N SER A 17 -25.71 30.90 2.99
CA SER A 17 -25.66 32.22 3.65
C SER A 17 -25.41 32.13 5.17
N ARG A 18 -25.85 31.04 5.80
CA ARG A 18 -25.64 30.78 7.23
C ARG A 18 -24.25 30.21 7.54
N LEU A 19 -23.57 29.65 6.54
CA LEU A 19 -22.19 29.20 6.67
C LEU A 19 -21.28 30.39 6.41
N ASN A 20 -20.51 30.81 7.43
CA ASN A 20 -19.50 31.85 7.27
C ASN A 20 -18.37 31.33 6.34
N THR A 21 -18.56 31.47 5.04
CA THR A 21 -17.68 30.92 4.00
C THR A 21 -16.30 31.57 3.93
N THR A 22 -16.09 32.67 4.65
CA THR A 22 -14.83 33.40 4.75
C THR A 22 -13.77 32.67 5.59
N GLY A 23 -14.17 31.78 6.50
CA GLY A 23 -13.28 31.06 7.41
C GLY A 23 -12.95 29.62 7.00
N ARG A 24 -12.81 29.35 5.69
CA ARG A 24 -12.50 27.99 5.20
C ARG A 24 -11.04 27.64 5.50
N VAL A 25 -10.83 26.66 6.38
CA VAL A 25 -9.51 26.08 6.66
C VAL A 25 -9.39 24.76 5.93
N THR A 26 -8.39 24.66 5.06
CA THR A 26 -8.02 23.40 4.40
C THR A 26 -6.98 22.68 5.24
N PHE A 27 -7.17 21.37 5.40
CA PHE A 27 -6.18 20.50 6.04
C PHE A 27 -5.43 19.76 4.93
N PRO A 28 -4.20 20.17 4.57
CA PRO A 28 -3.43 19.46 3.57
C PRO A 28 -3.06 18.05 4.07
N PRO A 29 -2.85 17.08 3.17
CA PRO A 29 -2.34 15.77 3.56
C PRO A 29 -0.97 15.92 4.23
N TYR A 30 -0.66 14.99 5.15
CA TYR A 30 0.62 15.04 5.85
C TYR A 30 1.78 14.76 4.90
N THR A 31 2.85 15.55 5.03
CA THR A 31 4.12 15.30 4.35
C THR A 31 4.85 14.15 5.01
N ALA A 32 5.82 13.56 4.30
CA ALA A 32 6.64 12.47 4.87
C ALA A 32 7.33 12.89 6.19
N ALA A 33 7.80 14.13 6.29
CA ALA A 33 8.41 14.65 7.51
C ALA A 33 7.41 14.77 8.67
N HIS A 34 6.19 15.27 8.41
CA HIS A 34 5.14 15.32 9.45
C HIS A 34 4.74 13.91 9.91
N LEU A 35 4.65 12.96 8.98
CA LEU A 35 4.35 11.56 9.28
C LEU A 35 5.42 10.91 10.15
N GLU A 36 6.70 11.18 9.85
CA GLU A 36 7.85 10.69 10.61
C GLU A 36 7.83 11.22 12.04
N GLU A 37 7.55 12.52 12.21
CA GLU A 37 7.41 13.16 13.52
C GLU A 37 6.26 12.55 14.34
N ILE A 38 5.10 12.33 13.73
CA ILE A 38 3.94 11.71 14.40
C ILE A 38 4.28 10.31 14.94
N VAL A 39 5.05 9.52 14.18
CA VAL A 39 5.45 8.18 14.63
C VAL A 39 6.50 8.28 15.73
N ARG A 40 7.52 9.13 15.57
CA ARG A 40 8.57 9.34 16.59
C ARG A 40 7.99 9.77 17.93
N GLN A 41 7.09 10.76 17.95
CA GLN A 41 6.42 11.22 19.16
C GLN A 41 5.71 10.11 19.94
N ARG A 42 5.23 9.07 19.25
CA ARG A 42 4.52 7.94 19.87
C ARG A 42 5.45 6.81 20.31
N VAL A 43 6.67 6.78 19.79
CA VAL A 43 7.54 5.60 19.84
C VAL A 43 8.83 5.87 20.62
N ASP A 44 9.37 7.09 20.59
CA ASP A 44 10.65 7.44 21.19
C ASP A 44 10.66 7.37 22.73
N GLY A 45 9.47 7.33 23.36
CA GLY A 45 9.31 7.11 24.81
C GLY A 45 9.30 5.65 25.25
N ILE A 46 9.42 4.69 24.33
CA ILE A 46 9.31 3.26 24.66
C ILE A 46 10.64 2.75 25.22
N THR A 47 10.61 2.26 26.45
CA THR A 47 11.74 1.60 27.12
C THR A 47 11.52 0.09 27.18
N ILE A 48 12.55 -0.70 26.85
CA ILE A 48 12.49 -2.15 27.07
C ILE A 48 12.92 -2.44 28.50
N ALA A 49 12.04 -3.11 29.24
CA ALA A 49 12.38 -3.64 30.56
C ALA A 49 13.43 -4.75 30.42
N PRO A 50 14.41 -4.82 31.34
CA PRO A 50 15.39 -5.90 31.35
C PRO A 50 14.68 -7.26 31.51
N ALA A 51 15.28 -8.32 30.97
CA ALA A 51 14.79 -9.68 31.17
C ALA A 51 14.63 -10.00 32.67
N ARG A 52 13.58 -10.76 33.04
CA ARG A 52 13.30 -11.12 34.44
C ARG A 52 14.57 -11.66 35.12
N GLY A 53 15.03 -10.99 36.17
CA GLY A 53 16.24 -11.34 36.93
C GLY A 53 17.50 -10.54 36.57
N SER A 54 17.48 -9.71 35.53
CA SER A 54 18.59 -8.82 35.19
C SER A 54 18.53 -7.50 35.99
N ARG A 55 19.67 -7.09 36.57
CA ARG A 55 19.85 -5.79 37.26
C ARG A 55 20.14 -4.63 36.30
N ALA A 56 20.07 -4.85 34.99
CA ALA A 56 20.35 -3.80 34.01
C ALA A 56 19.26 -2.71 34.06
N ALA A 57 19.68 -1.44 33.99
CA ALA A 57 18.74 -0.33 33.87
C ALA A 57 17.93 -0.43 32.56
N PRO A 58 16.65 -0.02 32.56
CA PRO A 58 15.85 0.06 31.34
C PRO A 58 16.54 1.00 30.34
N LYS A 59 16.64 0.55 29.08
CA LYS A 59 17.27 1.32 28.00
C LYS A 59 16.19 1.83 27.04
N PRO A 60 16.35 3.05 26.49
CA PRO A 60 15.48 3.54 25.44
C PRO A 60 15.58 2.60 24.24
N ALA A 61 14.43 2.18 23.73
CA ALA A 61 14.35 1.20 22.67
C ALA A 61 13.93 1.87 21.37
N LYS A 62 14.85 1.87 20.41
CA LYS A 62 14.52 2.29 19.06
C LYS A 62 13.65 1.21 18.40
N VAL A 63 12.35 1.47 18.27
CA VAL A 63 11.41 0.47 17.73
C VAL A 63 11.58 0.31 16.22
N PHE A 64 11.76 1.39 15.46
CA PHE A 64 11.98 1.33 14.02
C PHE A 64 13.36 1.84 13.64
N SER A 65 14.00 1.22 12.66
CA SER A 65 15.17 1.81 12.01
C SER A 65 14.77 3.07 11.24
N ASP A 66 15.66 4.07 11.17
CA ASP A 66 15.34 5.33 10.48
C ASP A 66 15.01 5.09 9.00
N VAL A 67 15.71 4.12 8.39
CA VAL A 67 15.49 3.73 7.00
C VAL A 67 14.09 3.11 6.83
N ALA A 68 13.68 2.22 7.74
CA ALA A 68 12.36 1.60 7.70
C ALA A 68 11.25 2.62 7.93
N LEU A 69 11.45 3.53 8.89
CA LEU A 69 10.51 4.60 9.20
C LEU A 69 10.33 5.55 8.02
N SER A 70 11.44 6.02 7.45
CA SER A 70 11.43 6.91 6.29
C SER A 70 10.75 6.25 5.08
N MET A 71 10.99 4.96 4.84
CA MET A 71 10.33 4.20 3.78
C MET A 71 8.79 4.19 3.95
N MET A 72 8.28 3.86 5.14
CA MET A 72 6.82 3.86 5.39
C MET A 72 6.22 5.25 5.17
N CYS A 73 6.86 6.28 5.72
CA CYS A 73 6.36 7.64 5.65
C CYS A 73 6.32 8.15 4.21
N LYS A 74 7.36 7.86 3.42
CA LYS A 74 7.40 8.19 1.97
C LYS A 74 6.30 7.47 1.19
N GLN A 75 6.09 6.18 1.45
CA GLN A 75 5.03 5.41 0.78
C GLN A 75 3.62 5.95 1.09
N ILE A 76 3.34 6.28 2.36
CA ILE A 76 2.02 6.82 2.74
C ILE A 76 1.82 8.25 2.22
N ALA A 77 2.85 9.10 2.33
CA ALA A 77 2.81 10.48 1.82
C ALA A 77 2.56 10.51 0.31
N GLY A 78 3.16 9.59 -0.45
CA GLY A 78 2.94 9.48 -1.89
C GLY A 78 1.56 8.96 -2.29
N HIS A 79 0.85 8.26 -1.40
CA HIS A 79 -0.48 7.74 -1.67
C HIS A 79 -1.57 8.74 -1.26
N ASN A 80 -1.75 8.99 0.04
CA ASN A 80 -2.83 9.83 0.57
C ASN A 80 -2.39 10.80 1.68
N GLY A 81 -1.16 10.64 2.22
CA GLY A 81 -0.72 11.36 3.42
C GLY A 81 -1.59 11.10 4.66
N ASP A 82 -2.25 9.95 4.74
CA ASP A 82 -3.15 9.59 5.84
C ASP A 82 -2.38 9.00 7.03
N GLY A 83 -2.31 9.76 8.12
CA GLY A 83 -1.67 9.33 9.36
C GLY A 83 -2.31 8.09 10.01
N ARG A 84 -3.62 7.87 9.80
CA ARG A 84 -4.29 6.67 10.34
C ARG A 84 -3.80 5.40 9.66
N ARG A 85 -3.69 5.42 8.33
CA ARG A 85 -3.10 4.30 7.57
C ARG A 85 -1.66 4.03 7.96
N LEU A 86 -0.85 5.08 8.17
CA LEU A 86 0.53 4.92 8.65
C LEU A 86 0.59 4.22 10.01
N LEU A 87 -0.23 4.64 10.98
CA LEU A 87 -0.23 4.03 12.31
C LEU A 87 -0.73 2.58 12.28
N GLN A 88 -1.71 2.27 11.42
CA GLN A 88 -2.16 0.89 11.20
C GLN A 88 -1.06 0.03 10.60
N LEU A 89 -0.30 0.56 9.63
CA LEU A 89 0.86 -0.09 9.05
C LEU A 89 1.94 -0.35 10.11
N ALA A 90 2.30 0.67 10.90
CA ALA A 90 3.29 0.55 11.97
C ALA A 90 2.87 -0.50 13.02
N ALA A 91 1.60 -0.47 13.46
CA ALA A 91 1.05 -1.44 14.40
C ALA A 91 1.07 -2.87 13.82
N SER A 92 0.73 -3.03 12.55
CA SER A 92 0.75 -4.33 11.87
C SER A 92 2.17 -4.88 11.74
N ALA A 93 3.16 -4.01 11.47
CA ALA A 93 4.56 -4.39 11.41
C ALA A 93 5.07 -4.86 12.78
N VAL A 94 4.78 -4.10 13.85
CA VAL A 94 5.11 -4.50 15.23
C VAL A 94 4.45 -5.83 15.59
N HIS A 95 3.15 -5.97 15.30
CA HIS A 95 2.42 -7.21 15.59
C HIS A 95 2.99 -8.42 14.86
N GLN A 96 3.31 -8.31 13.57
CA GLN A 96 3.90 -9.41 12.81
C GLN A 96 5.24 -9.85 13.40
N VAL A 97 6.06 -8.89 13.84
CA VAL A 97 7.35 -9.15 14.47
C VAL A 97 7.14 -9.80 15.84
N LEU A 98 6.19 -9.33 16.66
CA LEU A 98 5.85 -9.96 17.94
C LEU A 98 5.34 -11.41 17.78
N CYS A 99 4.50 -11.67 16.78
CA CYS A 99 4.01 -13.03 16.49
C CYS A 99 5.11 -13.98 16.05
N ARG A 100 6.14 -13.48 15.33
CA ARG A 100 7.32 -14.27 14.95
C ARG A 100 8.35 -14.38 16.08
N GLY A 101 8.42 -13.36 16.93
CA GLY A 101 9.41 -13.20 17.99
C GLY A 101 9.18 -14.06 19.23
N HIS A 102 8.08 -14.81 19.30
CA HIS A 102 7.92 -15.85 20.33
C HIS A 102 9.02 -16.92 20.24
N GLU A 103 9.76 -17.02 19.12
CA GLU A 103 10.75 -18.07 18.90
C GLU A 103 12.24 -17.66 19.04
N ARG A 104 12.62 -16.37 19.12
CA ARG A 104 13.98 -15.83 19.44
C ARG A 104 14.11 -14.37 18.95
N MET A 105 13.51 -13.40 19.64
CA MET A 105 13.95 -12.02 19.47
C MET A 105 15.03 -11.72 20.49
N ASP A 106 16.29 -11.66 20.04
CA ASP A 106 17.36 -11.05 20.82
C ASP A 106 17.05 -9.56 20.95
N LEU A 107 16.40 -9.19 22.06
CA LEU A 107 16.20 -7.80 22.50
C LEU A 107 17.53 -7.13 22.90
N GLY A 108 18.68 -7.72 22.55
CA GLY A 108 20.00 -7.12 22.61
C GLY A 108 20.05 -5.96 21.64
N ALA A 109 19.58 -4.80 22.10
CA ALA A 109 19.42 -3.54 21.39
C ALA A 109 20.35 -3.39 20.18
N PRO A 110 19.89 -3.73 18.96
CA PRO A 110 20.64 -3.36 17.78
C PRO A 110 20.60 -1.83 17.70
N ALA A 111 21.76 -1.18 17.53
CA ALA A 111 21.86 0.28 17.35
C ALA A 111 20.96 0.79 16.20
N THR A 112 20.60 -0.11 15.29
CA THR A 112 19.75 0.10 14.12
C THR A 112 18.24 0.05 14.41
N GLY A 113 17.78 -0.45 15.56
CA GLY A 113 16.36 -0.53 15.94
C GLY A 113 15.73 -1.92 15.75
N LEU A 114 14.65 -2.19 16.50
CA LEU A 114 13.97 -3.51 16.55
C LEU A 114 13.38 -3.93 15.19
N LEU A 115 12.76 -3.00 14.47
CA LEU A 115 12.15 -3.23 13.17
C LEU A 115 12.97 -2.59 12.05
N GLU A 116 13.61 -3.45 11.27
CA GLU A 116 14.24 -3.11 10.00
C GLU A 116 13.30 -3.16 8.79
N VAL A 117 13.78 -2.66 7.64
CA VAL A 117 13.07 -2.62 6.35
C VAL A 117 12.53 -3.99 5.96
N ARG A 118 13.29 -5.07 6.19
CA ARG A 118 12.88 -6.46 5.87
C ARG A 118 11.59 -6.89 6.57
N HIS A 119 11.28 -6.32 7.74
CA HIS A 119 10.06 -6.64 8.49
C HIS A 119 8.89 -5.76 8.04
N VAL A 120 9.19 -4.51 7.68
CA VAL A 120 8.17 -3.51 7.37
C VAL A 120 7.69 -3.60 5.92
N ALA A 121 8.60 -3.81 4.97
CA ALA A 121 8.30 -3.88 3.54
C ALA A 121 7.18 -4.87 3.16
N PRO A 122 7.14 -6.13 3.67
CA PRO A 122 6.04 -7.04 3.33
C PRO A 122 4.69 -6.60 3.92
N VAL A 123 4.68 -5.95 5.08
CA VAL A 123 3.44 -5.42 5.67
C VAL A 123 2.97 -4.19 4.91
N ALA A 124 3.88 -3.30 4.55
CA ALA A 124 3.58 -2.14 3.71
C ALA A 124 3.00 -2.60 2.38
N ARG A 125 3.58 -3.63 1.78
CA ARG A 125 3.04 -4.27 0.58
C ARG A 125 1.61 -4.78 0.82
N LYS A 126 1.35 -5.53 1.89
CA LYS A 126 0.00 -6.07 2.17
C LYS A 126 -1.06 -5.02 2.51
N VAL A 127 -0.68 -3.94 3.20
CA VAL A 127 -1.58 -2.87 3.64
C VAL A 127 -1.85 -1.87 2.52
N LEU A 128 -0.87 -1.66 1.64
CA LEU A 128 -0.94 -0.68 0.55
C LEU A 128 -1.28 -1.30 -0.82
N GLN A 129 -1.05 -2.59 -1.03
CA GLN A 129 -1.51 -3.26 -2.23
C GLN A 129 -3.00 -3.56 -2.13
N ASP A 130 -3.69 -3.32 -3.25
CA ASP A 130 -5.06 -3.77 -3.42
C ASP A 130 -5.11 -5.30 -3.36
N ARG A 131 -5.98 -5.82 -2.49
CA ARG A 131 -6.31 -7.26 -2.43
C ARG A 131 -6.73 -7.82 -3.79
N PHE A 132 -7.12 -6.94 -4.72
CA PHE A 132 -7.40 -7.27 -6.10
C PHE A 132 -6.17 -7.81 -6.84
N ALA A 133 -4.97 -7.25 -6.66
CA ALA A 133 -3.78 -7.75 -7.33
C ALA A 133 -3.37 -9.15 -6.81
N GLU A 134 -3.48 -9.37 -5.49
CA GLU A 134 -3.30 -10.69 -4.87
C GLU A 134 -4.37 -11.67 -5.34
N TYR A 135 -5.62 -11.23 -5.47
CA TYR A 135 -6.72 -12.03 -5.99
C TYR A 135 -6.45 -12.46 -7.44
N VAL A 136 -6.10 -11.51 -8.32
CA VAL A 136 -5.84 -11.77 -9.74
C VAL A 136 -4.64 -12.72 -9.92
N THR A 137 -3.54 -12.50 -9.20
CA THR A 137 -2.36 -13.40 -9.26
C THR A 137 -2.58 -14.76 -8.58
N GLY A 138 -3.59 -14.86 -7.72
CA GLY A 138 -4.04 -16.10 -7.09
C GLY A 138 -5.00 -16.94 -7.94
N LEU A 139 -5.51 -16.41 -9.05
CA LEU A 139 -6.41 -17.16 -9.94
C LEU A 139 -5.64 -18.29 -10.63
N ALA A 140 -5.96 -19.53 -10.26
CA ALA A 140 -5.40 -20.72 -10.90
C ALA A 140 -6.04 -21.02 -12.27
N ALA A 141 -7.23 -20.46 -12.54
CA ALA A 141 -7.96 -20.67 -13.77
C ALA A 141 -7.69 -19.55 -14.78
N LEU A 142 -7.40 -19.93 -16.03
CA LEU A 142 -7.15 -18.99 -17.14
C LEU A 142 -8.40 -18.19 -17.53
N TRP A 143 -9.59 -18.78 -17.39
CA TRP A 143 -10.83 -18.15 -17.87
C TRP A 143 -11.16 -16.83 -17.14
N PRO A 144 -11.13 -16.75 -15.80
CA PRO A 144 -11.24 -15.48 -15.08
C PRO A 144 -10.25 -14.41 -15.52
N LEU A 145 -8.99 -14.78 -15.82
CA LEU A 145 -7.98 -13.83 -16.30
C LEU A 145 -8.33 -13.26 -17.67
N VAL A 146 -8.80 -14.11 -18.59
CA VAL A 146 -9.28 -13.68 -19.92
C VAL A 146 -10.48 -12.75 -19.80
N CYS A 147 -11.44 -13.05 -18.91
CA CYS A 147 -12.60 -12.19 -18.66
C CYS A 147 -12.18 -10.82 -18.09
N ILE A 148 -11.28 -10.79 -17.10
CA ILE A 148 -10.77 -9.54 -16.52
C ILE A 148 -10.03 -8.73 -17.58
N ALA A 149 -9.17 -9.36 -18.39
CA ALA A 149 -8.47 -8.68 -19.48
C ALA A 149 -9.43 -8.09 -20.52
N ALA A 150 -10.49 -8.83 -20.90
CA ALA A 150 -11.49 -8.36 -21.84
C ALA A 150 -12.31 -7.17 -21.30
N VAL A 151 -12.71 -7.23 -20.02
CA VAL A 151 -13.47 -6.15 -19.36
C VAL A 151 -12.61 -4.90 -19.17
N VAL A 152 -11.36 -5.05 -18.72
CA VAL A 152 -10.45 -3.91 -18.59
C VAL A 152 -10.18 -3.25 -19.95
N ARG A 153 -10.01 -4.05 -21.02
CA ARG A 153 -9.87 -3.53 -22.38
C ARG A 153 -11.08 -2.70 -22.80
N GLU A 154 -12.29 -3.21 -22.58
CA GLU A 154 -13.52 -2.50 -22.93
C GLU A 154 -13.71 -1.22 -22.10
N ALA A 155 -13.39 -1.26 -20.80
CA ALA A 155 -13.43 -0.09 -19.93
C ALA A 155 -12.42 0.99 -20.38
N CYS A 156 -11.18 0.61 -20.67
CA CYS A 156 -10.15 1.52 -21.18
C CYS A 156 -10.51 2.06 -22.58
N ALA A 157 -11.11 1.26 -23.46
CA ALA A 157 -11.57 1.70 -24.77
C ALA A 157 -12.72 2.71 -24.70
N ARG A 158 -13.51 2.70 -23.61
CA ARG A 158 -14.54 3.71 -23.33
C ARG A 158 -13.91 5.00 -22.79
N GLU A 159 -12.99 4.89 -21.84
CA GLU A 159 -12.28 6.06 -21.30
C GLU A 159 -11.41 6.77 -22.35
N ALA A 160 -10.78 6.03 -23.27
CA ALA A 160 -10.00 6.59 -24.37
C ALA A 160 -10.85 7.39 -25.38
N LYS A 161 -12.15 7.10 -25.48
CA LYS A 161 -13.09 7.91 -26.30
C LYS A 161 -13.47 9.23 -25.62
N ASP A 162 -13.31 9.32 -24.31
CA ASP A 162 -13.63 10.51 -23.51
C ASP A 162 -12.42 11.46 -23.32
N ASN A 163 -11.32 11.23 -24.05
CA ASN A 163 -10.20 12.14 -24.24
C ASN A 163 -9.41 12.54 -22.97
N PHE A 164 -9.27 11.61 -22.01
CA PHE A 164 -8.37 11.75 -20.87
C PHE A 164 -7.01 11.08 -21.13
N ASP A 165 -5.94 11.70 -20.65
CA ASP A 165 -4.54 11.21 -20.65
C ASP A 165 -4.43 9.69 -20.42
N PRO A 166 -3.44 9.01 -21.03
CA PRO A 166 -3.42 7.55 -21.10
C PRO A 166 -3.55 6.89 -19.70
N PRO A 167 -4.62 6.09 -19.46
CA PRO A 167 -4.85 5.43 -18.18
C PRO A 167 -4.00 4.12 -18.12
N PRO A 168 -4.04 3.33 -17.02
CA PRO A 168 -2.97 2.44 -16.53
C PRO A 168 -2.83 1.11 -17.30
N LEU A 169 -2.90 1.17 -18.63
CA LEU A 169 -2.69 0.07 -19.56
C LEU A 169 -1.37 -0.65 -19.29
N VAL A 170 -0.30 0.09 -19.01
CA VAL A 170 1.03 -0.50 -18.73
C VAL A 170 1.02 -1.34 -17.44
N LEU A 171 0.25 -0.95 -16.43
CA LEU A 171 0.22 -1.67 -15.15
C LEU A 171 -0.60 -2.96 -15.28
N VAL A 172 -1.74 -2.91 -15.97
CA VAL A 172 -2.58 -4.09 -16.19
C VAL A 172 -1.91 -5.04 -17.19
N GLN A 173 -1.25 -4.51 -18.23
CA GLN A 173 -0.45 -5.30 -19.16
C GLN A 173 0.69 -6.01 -18.43
N ARG A 174 1.44 -5.31 -17.57
CA ARG A 174 2.49 -5.94 -16.75
C ARG A 174 1.92 -6.98 -15.80
N LEU A 175 0.82 -6.70 -15.10
CA LEU A 175 0.18 -7.66 -14.19
C LEU A 175 -0.34 -8.91 -14.92
N ALA A 176 -0.87 -8.77 -16.14
CA ALA A 176 -1.33 -9.89 -16.95
C ALA A 176 -0.15 -10.75 -17.47
N VAL A 177 0.95 -10.11 -17.89
CA VAL A 177 2.18 -10.80 -18.32
C VAL A 177 2.82 -11.53 -17.13
N ASP A 178 3.00 -10.84 -16.00
CA ASP A 178 3.58 -11.42 -14.78
C ASP A 178 2.73 -12.60 -14.24
N ALA A 179 1.40 -12.49 -14.31
CA ALA A 179 0.49 -13.57 -13.90
C ALA A 179 0.58 -14.78 -14.83
N MET A 180 0.74 -14.58 -16.14
CA MET A 180 0.95 -15.68 -17.09
C MET A 180 2.32 -16.34 -16.92
N GLU A 181 3.38 -15.57 -16.75
CA GLU A 181 4.71 -16.12 -16.48
C GLU A 181 4.70 -16.95 -15.19
N ALA A 182 4.01 -16.49 -14.16
CA ALA A 182 3.82 -17.23 -12.92
C ALA A 182 3.00 -18.53 -13.10
N LEU A 183 2.02 -18.55 -14.00
CA LEU A 183 1.23 -19.75 -14.31
C LEU A 183 2.01 -20.79 -15.13
N VAL A 184 2.84 -20.33 -16.07
CA VAL A 184 3.75 -21.19 -16.85
C VAL A 184 4.82 -21.79 -15.94
N ALA A 185 5.42 -20.99 -15.04
CA ALA A 185 6.42 -21.46 -14.08
C ALA A 185 5.86 -22.50 -13.10
N ARG A 186 4.56 -22.45 -12.80
CA ARG A 186 3.85 -23.42 -11.94
C ARG A 186 3.47 -24.72 -12.66
N GLY A 187 3.75 -24.85 -13.96
CA GLY A 187 3.38 -26.03 -14.76
C GLY A 187 1.88 -26.20 -14.96
N ALA A 188 1.07 -25.19 -14.59
CA ALA A 188 -0.39 -25.22 -14.75
C ALA A 188 -0.82 -25.09 -16.22
N VAL A 189 0.08 -24.61 -17.08
CA VAL A 189 -0.11 -24.51 -18.53
C VAL A 189 1.13 -25.07 -19.21
N PRO A 190 1.01 -26.02 -20.16
CA PRO A 190 2.16 -26.47 -20.94
C PRO A 190 2.76 -25.30 -21.72
N ALA A 191 4.08 -25.16 -21.73
CA ALA A 191 4.79 -24.01 -22.30
C ALA A 191 4.38 -23.67 -23.76
N ALA A 192 4.00 -24.69 -24.53
CA ALA A 192 3.49 -24.54 -25.90
C ALA A 192 2.13 -23.82 -25.98
N VAL A 193 1.26 -24.01 -24.99
CA VAL A 193 -0.04 -23.33 -24.89
C VAL A 193 0.10 -21.97 -24.20
N GLY A 194 1.02 -21.85 -23.25
CA GLY A 194 1.36 -20.59 -22.59
C GLY A 194 1.85 -19.53 -23.59
N GLY A 195 2.70 -19.92 -24.55
CA GLY A 195 3.14 -19.02 -25.63
C GLY A 195 2.02 -18.62 -26.59
N GLY A 196 1.10 -19.55 -26.90
CA GLY A 196 -0.05 -19.28 -27.77
C GLY A 196 -1.08 -18.36 -27.15
N ILE A 197 -1.43 -18.57 -25.87
CA ILE A 197 -2.36 -17.72 -25.12
C ILE A 197 -1.72 -16.37 -24.80
N ALA A 198 -0.41 -16.34 -24.50
CA ALA A 198 0.32 -15.10 -24.35
C ALA A 198 0.32 -14.30 -25.65
N ALA A 199 0.58 -14.94 -26.80
CA ALA A 199 0.48 -14.31 -28.11
C ALA A 199 -0.95 -13.85 -28.43
N LEU A 200 -1.98 -14.57 -27.98
CA LEU A 200 -3.39 -14.21 -28.17
C LEU A 200 -3.79 -13.02 -27.30
N LEU A 201 -3.35 -12.97 -26.04
CA LEU A 201 -3.50 -11.80 -25.17
C LEU A 201 -2.68 -10.62 -25.71
N PHE A 202 -1.46 -10.85 -26.19
CA PHE A 202 -0.61 -9.84 -26.83
C PHE A 202 -1.27 -9.30 -28.10
N LEU A 203 -1.88 -10.15 -28.93
CA LEU A 203 -2.62 -9.76 -30.15
C LEU A 203 -3.95 -9.07 -29.85
N VAL A 204 -4.70 -9.51 -28.82
CA VAL A 204 -5.93 -8.85 -28.38
C VAL A 204 -5.65 -7.47 -27.78
N VAL A 205 -4.45 -7.27 -27.24
CA VAL A 205 -4.01 -6.02 -26.62
C VAL A 205 -3.27 -5.08 -27.61
N LEU A 206 -2.51 -5.58 -28.59
CA LEU A 206 -1.78 -4.75 -29.57
C LEU A 206 -2.58 -4.39 -30.82
N ARG A 207 -3.70 -5.07 -31.11
CA ARG A 207 -4.50 -4.80 -32.32
C ARG A 207 -5.63 -3.79 -32.10
N ALA A 208 -5.49 -2.91 -31.10
CA ALA A 208 -6.36 -1.77 -30.84
C ALA A 208 -5.55 -0.48 -30.91
#